data_AF-A0A965D244-F1
#
_entry.id   AF-A0A965D244-F1
#
_cell.length_a   1.000
_cell.length_b   1.000
_cell.length_c   1.000
_cell.angle_alpha   90.00
_cell.angle_beta   90.00
_cell.angle_gamma   90.00
#
_symmetry.space_group_name_H-M   'P 1'
#
loop_
_entity.id
_entity.type
_entity.pdbx_description
1 polymer ?
#
loop_
_entity_poly.entity_id
_entity_poly.type
_entity_poly.pdbx_seq_one_letter_code
_entity_poly.pdbx_strand_id
1 'polypeptide(L)'
;MQAALADLHLGDEALCKQRLRQLREAVVLSTLARDLSGRADLDEVCFTMSDLAEVCVIAATRWAEAQAVTLYGTPRDAQGRAQALLVVGMGKLGGREL
;
A
#
# COMPACT_ATOMS: atom_id res chain seq x y z
N MET A 1 -4.35 9.12 -3.69
CA MET A 1 -3.23 8.21 -3.34
C MET A 1 -2.88 7.28 -4.49
N GLN A 2 -3.80 6.50 -5.06
CA GLN A 2 -3.52 5.59 -6.19
C GLN A 2 -2.88 6.27 -7.40
N ALA A 3 -3.30 7.48 -7.76
CA ALA A 3 -2.69 8.25 -8.85
C ALA A 3 -1.19 8.53 -8.62
N ALA A 4 -0.76 8.71 -7.36
CA ALA A 4 0.65 8.95 -7.03
C ALA A 4 1.53 7.70 -7.23
N LEU A 5 0.91 6.53 -7.40
CA LEU A 5 1.58 5.25 -7.62
C LEU A 5 1.34 4.69 -9.04
N ALA A 6 0.64 5.43 -9.91
CA ALA A 6 0.30 4.95 -11.25
C ALA A 6 1.53 4.67 -12.13
N ASP A 7 2.62 5.41 -11.93
CA ASP A 7 3.87 5.30 -12.70
C ASP A 7 4.90 4.35 -12.04
N LEU A 8 4.49 3.50 -11.10
CA LEU A 8 5.36 2.49 -10.52
C LEU A 8 5.85 1.53 -11.61
N HIS A 9 7.09 1.74 -12.04
CA HIS A 9 7.78 0.80 -12.93
C HIS A 9 8.13 -0.46 -12.14
N LEU A 10 7.49 -1.57 -12.52
CA LEU A 10 7.65 -2.85 -11.82
C LEU A 10 9.09 -3.39 -11.81
N GLY A 11 9.96 -2.91 -12.71
CA GLY A 11 11.35 -3.36 -12.83
C GLY A 11 12.37 -2.69 -11.88
N ASP A 12 12.03 -1.59 -11.20
CA ASP A 12 12.98 -0.85 -10.35
C ASP A 12 12.55 -0.84 -8.87
N GLU A 13 13.24 -1.66 -8.06
CA GLU A 13 12.99 -1.78 -6.62
C GLU A 13 13.25 -0.48 -5.85
N ALA A 14 14.32 0.23 -6.20
CA ALA A 14 14.73 1.44 -5.49
C ALA A 14 13.70 2.55 -5.71
N LEU A 15 13.26 2.72 -6.96
CA LEU A 15 12.19 3.65 -7.31
C LEU A 15 10.88 3.28 -6.62
N CYS A 16 10.49 2.00 -6.60
CA CYS A 16 9.30 1.53 -5.91
C CYS A 16 9.31 1.92 -4.42
N LYS A 17 10.39 1.57 -3.72
CA LYS A 17 10.58 1.92 -2.31
C LYS A 17 10.59 3.43 -2.07
N GLN A 18 11.20 4.21 -2.97
CA GLN A 18 11.22 5.67 -2.88
C GLN A 18 9.82 6.26 -3.00
N ARG A 19 9.03 5.84 -3.99
CA ARG A 19 7.67 6.35 -4.21
C ARG A 19 6.72 6.05 -3.05
N LEU A 20 6.81 4.86 -2.46
CA LEU A 20 6.03 4.51 -1.27
C LEU A 20 6.35 5.43 -0.09
N ARG A 21 7.64 5.75 0.14
CA ARG A 21 8.04 6.69 1.21
C ARG A 21 7.56 8.11 0.95
N GLN A 22 7.69 8.60 -0.29
CA GLN A 22 7.21 9.93 -0.67
C GLN A 22 5.70 10.08 -0.51
N LEU A 23 4.92 9.05 -0.90
CA LEU A 23 3.48 9.04 -0.68
C LEU A 23 3.15 9.08 0.81
N ARG A 24 3.82 8.25 1.62
CA ARG A 24 3.62 8.23 3.08
C ARG A 24 3.90 9.59 3.69
N GLU A 25 5.04 10.21 3.36
CA GLU A 25 5.40 11.53 3.87
C GLU A 25 4.35 12.59 3.50
N ALA A 26 3.95 12.65 2.22
CA ALA A 26 2.98 13.63 1.76
C ALA A 26 1.61 13.49 2.45
N VAL A 27 1.09 12.26 2.55
CA VAL A 27 -0.22 12.01 3.17
C VAL A 27 -0.18 12.24 4.67
N VAL A 28 0.86 11.75 5.36
CA VAL A 28 1.01 11.95 6.81
C VAL A 28 1.13 13.43 7.15
N LEU A 29 1.99 14.18 6.43
CA LEU A 29 2.15 15.61 6.67
C LEU A 29 0.85 16.38 6.42
N SER A 30 0.13 16.09 5.33
CA SER A 30 -1.15 16.75 5.05
C SER A 30 -2.21 16.41 6.11
N THR A 31 -2.23 15.17 6.60
CA THR A 31 -3.21 14.75 7.63
C THR A 31 -2.90 15.42 8.96
N LEU A 32 -1.63 15.42 9.38
CA LEU A 32 -1.18 16.11 10.60
C LEU A 32 -1.48 17.61 10.56
N ALA A 33 -1.25 18.27 9.42
CA ALA A 33 -1.56 19.69 9.28
C ALA A 33 -3.07 19.97 9.45
N ARG A 34 -3.94 19.06 8.99
CA ARG A 34 -5.40 19.18 9.15
C ARG A 34 -5.83 18.92 10.59
N ASP A 35 -5.31 17.87 11.21
CA ASP A 35 -5.54 17.53 12.62
C ASP A 35 -5.15 18.69 13.55
N LEU A 36 -3.91 19.17 13.44
CA LEU A 36 -3.39 20.28 14.26
C LEU A 36 -4.12 21.62 14.02
N SER A 37 -4.77 21.79 12.88
CA SER A 37 -5.58 22.99 12.59
C SER A 37 -7.06 22.82 12.91
N GLY A 38 -7.46 21.68 13.49
CA GLY A 38 -8.87 21.37 13.81
C GLY A 38 -9.75 21.19 12.57
N ARG A 39 -9.15 20.84 11.43
CA ARG A 39 -9.83 20.68 10.12
C ARG A 39 -10.08 19.23 9.74
N ALA A 40 -9.65 18.29 10.57
CA ALA A 40 -9.92 16.86 10.50
C ALA A 40 -10.33 16.38 11.89
N ASP A 41 -11.30 15.48 11.96
CA ASP A 41 -11.64 14.77 13.19
C ASP A 41 -10.86 13.45 13.31
N LEU A 42 -11.03 12.75 14.43
CA LEU A 42 -10.33 11.49 14.69
C LEU A 42 -10.63 10.43 13.62
N ASP A 43 -11.89 10.35 13.18
CA ASP A 43 -12.32 9.39 12.17
C ASP A 43 -11.62 9.66 10.83
N GLU A 44 -11.56 10.92 10.39
CA GLU A 44 -10.84 11.30 9.17
C GLU A 44 -9.36 10.90 9.26
N VAL A 45 -8.70 11.15 10.40
CA VAL A 45 -7.29 10.78 10.62
C VAL A 45 -7.11 9.27 10.52
N CYS A 46 -7.90 8.50 11.26
CA CYS A 46 -7.83 7.04 11.30
C CYS A 46 -8.10 6.39 9.95
N PHE A 47 -9.14 6.86 9.23
CA PHE A 47 -9.42 6.35 7.89
C PHE A 47 -8.33 6.73 6.90
N THR A 48 -7.81 7.95 6.94
CA THR A 48 -6.74 8.39 6.03
C THR A 48 -5.46 7.57 6.24
N MET A 49 -5.11 7.29 7.50
CA MET A 49 -3.95 6.46 7.83
C MET A 49 -4.16 5.00 7.42
N SER A 50 -5.37 4.47 7.60
CA SER A 50 -5.75 3.11 7.17
C SER A 50 -5.70 2.96 5.66
N ASP A 51 -6.26 3.92 4.92
CA ASP A 51 -6.23 3.93 3.46
C ASP A 51 -4.80 4.08 2.92
N LEU A 52 -3.98 4.91 3.55
CA LEU A 52 -2.56 5.03 3.21
C LEU A 52 -1.85 3.68 3.36
N ALA A 53 -2.05 2.99 4.48
CA ALA A 53 -1.44 1.69 4.72
C ALA A 53 -1.91 0.65 3.71
N GLU A 54 -3.21 0.58 3.44
CA GLU A 54 -3.80 -0.35 2.47
C GLU A 54 -3.26 -0.12 1.05
N VAL A 55 -3.23 1.13 0.59
CA VAL A 55 -2.68 1.49 -0.73
C VAL A 55 -1.19 1.12 -0.83
N CYS A 56 -0.41 1.40 0.21
CA CYS A 56 1.03 1.06 0.22
C CYS A 56 1.26 -0.45 0.18
N VAL A 57 0.52 -1.22 1.00
CA VAL A 57 0.63 -2.68 1.06
C VAL A 57 0.24 -3.31 -0.28
N ILE A 58 -0.88 -2.90 -0.87
CA ILE A 58 -1.31 -3.42 -2.18
C ILE A 58 -0.25 -3.17 -3.26
N ALA A 59 0.30 -1.95 -3.31
CA ALA A 59 1.32 -1.60 -4.29
C ALA A 59 2.62 -2.41 -4.09
N ALA A 60 3.08 -2.53 -2.84
CA ALA A 60 4.27 -3.30 -2.51
C ALA A 60 4.11 -4.79 -2.81
N THR A 61 2.94 -5.37 -2.48
CA THR A 61 2.63 -6.78 -2.76
C THR A 61 2.60 -7.05 -4.25
N ARG A 62 1.92 -6.21 -5.05
CA ARG A 62 1.89 -6.36 -6.51
C ARG A 62 3.27 -6.28 -7.14
N TRP A 63 4.11 -5.38 -6.64
CA TRP A 63 5.50 -5.29 -7.08
C TRP A 63 6.27 -6.58 -6.75
N ALA A 64 6.19 -7.04 -5.51
CA ALA A 64 6.87 -8.26 -5.06
C ALA A 64 6.41 -9.51 -5.81
N GLU A 65 5.11 -9.64 -6.07
CA GLU A 65 4.54 -10.72 -6.89
C GLU A 65 5.10 -10.69 -8.33
N ALA A 66 5.14 -9.53 -8.99
CA ALA A 66 5.68 -9.41 -10.35
C ALA A 66 7.16 -9.84 -10.43
N GLN A 67 7.96 -9.46 -9.42
CA GLN A 67 9.35 -9.87 -9.32
C GLN A 67 9.50 -11.37 -9.07
N ALA A 68 8.70 -11.94 -8.16
CA ALA A 68 8.71 -13.37 -7.89
C ALA A 68 8.29 -14.20 -9.11
N VAL A 69 7.29 -13.75 -9.87
CA VAL A 69 6.85 -14.39 -11.12
C VAL A 69 7.95 -14.38 -12.17
N THR A 70 8.74 -13.30 -12.25
CA THR A 70 9.86 -13.22 -13.20
C THR A 70 10.96 -14.25 -12.89
N LEU A 71 11.19 -14.55 -11.61
CA LEU A 71 12.24 -15.47 -11.17
C LEU A 71 11.78 -16.95 -11.12
N TYR A 72 10.54 -17.19 -10.69
CA TYR A 72 10.06 -18.53 -10.33
C TYR A 72 8.83 -18.97 -11.13
N GLY A 73 8.29 -18.10 -11.99
CA GLY A 73 7.02 -18.32 -12.68
C GLY A 73 5.80 -18.08 -11.81
N THR A 74 4.60 -18.21 -12.42
CA THR A 74 3.33 -18.01 -11.71
C THR A 74 3.05 -19.17 -10.75
N PRO A 75 2.81 -18.92 -9.46
CA PRO A 75 2.41 -19.97 -8.53
C PRO A 75 1.06 -20.54 -8.93
N ARG A 76 0.93 -21.88 -8.89
CA ARG A 76 -0.27 -22.62 -9.30
C ARG A 76 -0.63 -23.68 -8.27
N ASP A 77 -1.92 -23.96 -8.13
CA ASP A 77 -2.39 -25.07 -7.31
C ASP A 77 -2.28 -26.43 -8.01
N ALA A 78 -2.76 -27.49 -7.35
CA ALA A 78 -2.74 -28.85 -7.87
C ALA A 78 -3.56 -29.03 -9.17
N GLN A 79 -4.47 -28.10 -9.49
CA GLN A 79 -5.26 -28.10 -10.72
C GLN A 79 -4.67 -27.15 -11.79
N GLY A 80 -3.50 -26.56 -11.53
CA GLY A 80 -2.84 -25.64 -12.44
C GLY A 80 -3.41 -24.21 -12.44
N ARG A 81 -4.32 -23.87 -11.52
CA ARG A 81 -4.91 -22.53 -11.43
C ARG A 81 -3.94 -21.56 -10.78
N ALA A 82 -3.77 -20.38 -11.37
CA ALA A 82 -2.91 -19.34 -10.83
C ALA A 82 -3.36 -18.93 -9.41
N GLN A 83 -2.39 -18.77 -8.52
CA GLN A 83 -2.60 -18.35 -7.14
C GLN A 83 -2.10 -16.92 -6.96
N ALA A 84 -2.75 -16.19 -6.05
CA ALA A 84 -2.35 -14.83 -5.67
C ALA A 84 -1.85 -14.82 -4.22
N LEU A 85 -0.95 -13.90 -3.91
CA LEU A 85 -0.51 -13.61 -2.55
C LEU A 85 -1.58 -12.76 -1.86
N LEU A 86 -2.11 -13.25 -0.75
CA LEU A 86 -3.09 -12.55 0.07
C LEU A 86 -2.41 -11.93 1.29
N VAL A 87 -2.75 -10.68 1.59
CA VAL A 87 -2.33 -9.99 2.81
C VAL A 87 -3.58 -9.67 3.63
N VAL A 88 -3.58 -10.09 4.89
CA VAL A 88 -4.69 -9.84 5.83
C VAL A 88 -4.24 -8.78 6.84
N GLY A 89 -4.89 -7.63 6.80
CA GLY A 89 -4.71 -6.58 7.80
C GLY A 89 -5.38 -6.96 9.12
N MET A 90 -4.61 -7.03 10.20
CA MET A 90 -5.10 -7.38 11.54
C MET A 90 -4.99 -6.18 12.50
N GLY A 91 -5.64 -6.25 13.66
CA GLY A 91 -5.60 -5.20 14.69
C GLY A 91 -6.14 -3.87 14.17
N LYS A 92 -5.47 -2.76 14.48
CA LYS A 92 -5.93 -1.41 14.10
C LYS A 92 -6.11 -1.23 12.59
N LEU A 93 -5.22 -1.81 11.77
CA LEU A 93 -5.38 -1.78 10.32
C LEU A 93 -6.63 -2.55 9.88
N GLY A 94 -6.87 -3.73 10.45
CA GLY A 94 -8.07 -4.53 10.18
C GLY A 94 -9.36 -3.84 10.65
N GLY A 95 -9.28 -3.08 11.75
CA GLY A 95 -10.37 -2.24 12.25
C GLY A 95 -10.51 -0.89 11.55
N ARG A 96 -9.61 -0.56 10.61
CA ARG A 96 -9.53 0.75 9.92
C ARG A 96 -9.42 1.95 10.87
N GLU A 97 -8.70 1.74 11.97
CA GLU A 97 -8.51 2.69 13.07
C GLU A 97 -7.02 2.99 13.31
N LEU A 98 -6.21 2.95 12.25
CA LEU A 98 -4.76 3.19 12.37
C LEU A 98 -4.42 4.51 13.02
#